data_AF-A0A415UYL3-F1
#
_entry.id   AF-A0A415UYL3-F1
#
_cell.length_a   1.000
_cell.length_b   1.000
_cell.length_c   1.000
_cell.angle_alpha   90.00
_cell.angle_beta   90.00
_cell.angle_gamma   90.00
#
_symmetry.space_group_name_H-M   'P 1'
#
loop_
_entity.id
_entity.type
_entity.pdbx_description
1 polymer ?
#
loop_
_entity_poly.entity_id
_entity_poly.type
_entity_poly.pdbx_seq_one_letter_code
_entity_poly.pdbx_strand_id
1 'polypeptide(L)'
;MRTVTTIKKLDGRIKLKPSEAAFSERMVFDPAEMGKALRLRRRELGLTQRDVATMTGRSLRVIGDIERGRTTVEIGVIFDYASIVDIDFILKVRGK
;
A
#
# COMPACT_ATOMS: atom_id res chain seq x y z
N MET A 1 -17.82 1.10 22.63
CA MET A 1 -17.31 2.25 21.86
C MET A 1 -16.02 2.76 22.50
N ARG A 2 -14.86 2.18 22.14
CA ARG A 2 -13.54 2.71 22.50
C ARG A 2 -12.56 2.25 21.41
N THR A 3 -12.20 3.16 20.50
CA THR A 3 -11.16 2.98 19.50
C THR A 3 -9.82 3.32 20.15
N VAL A 4 -8.93 2.34 20.27
CA VAL A 4 -7.55 2.56 20.70
C VAL A 4 -6.71 2.68 19.44
N THR A 5 -6.56 3.91 18.94
CA THR A 5 -5.64 4.21 17.83
C THR A 5 -4.39 4.85 18.42
N THR A 6 -3.33 4.07 18.60
CA THR A 6 -1.99 4.60 18.90
C THR A 6 -1.12 4.34 17.68
N ILE A 7 -1.13 5.26 16.72
CA ILE A 7 -0.11 5.31 15.68
C ILE A 7 1.11 6.01 16.28
N LYS A 8 2.16 5.22 16.48
CA LYS A 8 3.47 5.63 16.95
C LYS A 8 4.02 6.72 16.01
N LYS A 9 4.49 7.82 16.59
CA LYS A 9 5.12 8.94 15.90
C LYS A 9 6.24 8.45 14.98
N LEU A 10 6.12 8.67 13.67
CA LEU A 10 7.24 8.69 12.74
C LEU A 10 7.78 10.13 12.71
N ASP A 11 8.99 10.27 13.24
CA ASP A 11 10.06 11.25 12.95
C ASP A 11 9.76 12.76 12.73
N GLY A 12 8.60 13.28 13.09
CA GLY A 12 8.42 14.70 13.45
C GLY A 12 8.57 15.71 12.31
N ARG A 13 8.57 15.29 11.04
CA ARG A 13 8.69 16.21 9.88
C ARG A 13 7.40 16.46 9.11
N ILE A 14 6.30 15.77 9.43
CA ILE A 14 5.02 15.92 8.73
C ILE A 14 3.92 16.24 9.74
N LYS A 15 3.42 17.49 9.71
CA LYS A 15 2.20 17.89 10.39
C LYS A 15 1.03 17.62 9.43
N LEU A 16 0.38 16.47 9.56
CA LEU A 16 -0.87 16.20 8.83
C LEU A 16 -1.99 17.07 9.43
N LYS A 17 -2.76 17.75 8.57
CA LYS A 17 -3.93 18.54 8.95
C LYS A 17 -5.08 17.62 9.37
N PRO A 18 -6.07 18.10 10.14
CA PRO A 18 -7.21 17.29 10.61
C PRO A 18 -8.07 16.65 9.50
N SER A 19 -7.97 17.14 8.27
CA SER A 19 -8.63 16.59 7.07
C SER A 19 -7.78 15.58 6.29
N GLU A 20 -6.53 15.34 6.72
CA GLU A 20 -5.55 14.46 6.08
C GLU A 20 -5.39 13.19 6.91
N ALA A 21 -6.43 12.35 6.95
CA ALA A 21 -6.29 11.02 7.52
C ALA A 21 -5.21 10.25 6.73
N ALA A 22 -4.21 9.74 7.44
CA ALA A 22 -3.26 8.73 6.93
C ALA A 22 -4.03 7.64 6.18
N PHE A 23 -3.47 7.12 5.08
CA PHE A 23 -4.09 6.13 4.18
C PHE A 23 -5.21 5.34 4.87
N SER A 24 -6.45 5.77 4.67
CA SER A 24 -7.60 5.14 5.28
C SER A 24 -7.99 3.93 4.46
N GLU A 25 -8.57 2.93 5.12
CA GLU A 25 -9.16 1.75 4.50
C GLU A 25 -9.94 2.15 3.23
N ARG A 26 -9.62 1.51 2.11
CA ARG A 26 -10.36 1.70 0.86
C ARG A 26 -10.79 0.35 0.31
N MET A 27 -12.02 0.30 -0.18
CA MET A 27 -12.46 -0.80 -1.03
C MET A 27 -11.87 -0.59 -2.44
N VAL A 28 -11.23 -1.62 -2.96
CA VAL A 28 -10.71 -1.67 -4.34
C VAL A 28 -11.47 -2.74 -5.11
N PHE A 29 -11.75 -2.47 -6.39
CA PHE A 29 -12.54 -3.37 -7.25
C PHE A 29 -11.76 -3.89 -8.44
N ASP A 30 -10.62 -3.29 -8.77
CA ASP A 30 -9.77 -3.72 -9.87
C ASP A 30 -8.27 -3.61 -9.55
N PRO A 31 -7.40 -4.28 -10.34
CA PRO A 31 -5.96 -4.26 -10.13
C PRO A 31 -5.32 -2.86 -10.26
N ALA A 32 -5.90 -1.95 -11.05
CA ALA A 32 -5.36 -0.60 -11.21
C ALA A 32 -5.62 0.26 -9.97
N GLU A 33 -6.78 0.12 -9.32
CA GLU A 33 -7.08 0.75 -8.03
C GLU A 33 -6.14 0.24 -6.93
N MET A 34 -5.92 -1.08 -6.87
CA MET A 34 -4.96 -1.69 -5.95
C MET A 34 -3.52 -1.20 -6.22
N GLY A 35 -3.08 -1.18 -7.48
CA GLY A 35 -1.75 -0.67 -7.86
C GLY A 35 -1.53 0.79 -7.48
N LYS A 36 -2.56 1.64 -7.66
CA LYS A 36 -2.53 3.05 -7.20
C LYS A 36 -2.44 3.17 -5.68
N ALA A 37 -3.16 2.32 -4.94
CA ALA A 37 -3.11 2.30 -3.48
C ALA A 37 -1.71 1.93 -2.97
N LEU A 38 -1.13 0.84 -3.47
CA LEU A 38 0.24 0.42 -3.13
C LEU A 38 1.27 1.52 -3.45
N ARG A 39 1.16 2.15 -4.64
CA ARG A 39 2.02 3.26 -5.04
C ARG A 39 1.91 4.47 -4.11
N LEU A 40 0.69 4.84 -3.72
CA LEU A 40 0.47 5.97 -2.83
C LEU A 40 1.14 5.71 -1.48
N ARG A 41 0.88 4.54 -0.90
CA ARG A 41 1.45 4.15 0.39
C ARG A 41 2.97 4.06 0.36
N ARG A 42 3.55 3.47 -0.70
CA ARG A 42 5.01 3.48 -0.90
C ARG A 42 5.60 4.89 -0.84
N ARG A 43 4.93 5.87 -1.48
CA ARG A 43 5.39 7.26 -1.49
C ARG A 43 5.22 7.94 -0.14
N GLU A 44 4.18 7.62 0.62
CA GLU A 44 4.01 8.11 2.01
C GLU A 44 5.15 7.64 2.92
N LEU A 45 5.65 6.42 2.70
CA LEU A 45 6.81 5.86 3.40
C LEU A 45 8.16 6.41 2.89
N GLY A 46 8.16 7.30 1.89
CA GLY A 46 9.39 7.84 1.30
C GLY A 46 10.20 6.86 0.46
N LEU A 47 9.63 5.69 0.12
CA LEU A 47 10.31 4.64 -0.63
C LEU A 47 10.23 4.88 -2.13
N THR A 48 11.30 4.57 -2.86
CA THR A 48 11.31 4.50 -4.32
C THR A 48 10.86 3.12 -4.81
N GLN A 49 10.51 3.00 -6.10
CA GLN A 49 10.24 1.69 -6.70
C GLN A 49 11.47 0.77 -6.63
N ARG A 50 12.68 1.33 -6.66
CA ARG A 50 13.93 0.56 -6.56
C ARG A 50 14.13 0.00 -5.16
N ASP A 51 13.73 0.74 -4.13
CA ASP A 51 13.82 0.25 -2.75
C ASP A 51 12.92 -0.97 -2.57
N VAL A 52 11.66 -0.89 -2.98
CA VAL A 52 10.73 -2.03 -2.92
C VAL A 52 11.19 -3.20 -3.78
N ALA A 53 11.70 -2.93 -4.99
CA ALA A 53 12.27 -3.97 -5.85
C ALA A 53 13.41 -4.73 -5.14
N THR A 54 14.29 -3.99 -4.46
CA THR A 54 15.42 -4.55 -3.71
C THR A 54 14.92 -5.36 -2.50
N MET A 55 13.99 -4.82 -1.72
CA MET A 55 13.45 -5.47 -0.52
C MET A 55 12.65 -6.74 -0.83
N THR A 56 12.02 -6.81 -2.01
CA THR A 56 11.26 -7.98 -2.48
C THR A 56 12.08 -8.95 -3.34
N GLY A 57 13.34 -8.61 -3.66
CA GLY A 57 14.16 -9.41 -4.59
C GLY A 57 13.59 -9.47 -6.01
N ARG A 58 12.87 -8.44 -6.45
CA ARG A 58 12.21 -8.37 -7.78
C ARG A 58 12.84 -7.32 -8.68
N SER A 59 12.50 -7.34 -9.97
CA SER A 59 12.93 -6.31 -10.90
C SER A 59 12.10 -5.03 -10.75
N LEU A 60 12.71 -3.87 -11.05
CA LEU A 60 12.02 -2.58 -11.08
C LEU A 60 10.79 -2.59 -12.01
N ARG A 61 10.87 -3.36 -13.12
CA ARG A 61 9.77 -3.55 -14.06
C ARG A 61 8.55 -4.18 -13.39
N VAL A 62 8.76 -5.22 -12.56
CA VAL A 62 7.68 -5.90 -11.84
C VAL A 62 6.98 -4.93 -10.88
N ILE A 63 7.73 -4.13 -10.13
CA ILE A 63 7.17 -3.09 -9.24
C ILE A 63 6.34 -2.08 -10.04
N GLY A 64 6.85 -1.63 -11.19
CA GLY A 64 6.11 -0.73 -12.08
C GLY A 64 4.86 -1.38 -12.71
N ASP A 65 4.91 -2.67 -13.03
CA ASP A 65 3.77 -3.43 -13.55
C ASP A 65 2.67 -3.57 -12.49
N ILE A 66 3.02 -3.83 -11.24
CA ILE A 66 2.08 -3.86 -10.10
C ILE A 66 1.40 -2.50 -9.93
N GLU A 67 2.17 -1.41 -9.88
CA GLU A 67 1.62 -0.06 -9.66
C GLU A 67 0.73 0.44 -10.80
N ARG A 68 0.89 -0.12 -12.01
CA ARG A 68 0.02 0.13 -13.16
C ARG A 68 -1.21 -0.79 -13.22
N GLY A 69 -1.32 -1.75 -12.30
CA GLY A 69 -2.43 -2.70 -12.26
C GLY A 69 -2.34 -3.80 -13.33
N ARG A 70 -1.12 -4.20 -13.71
CA ARG A 70 -0.96 -5.24 -14.73
C ARG A 70 -1.43 -6.59 -14.20
N THR A 71 -2.36 -7.22 -14.93
CA THR A 71 -3.03 -8.47 -14.54
C THR A 71 -2.17 -9.72 -14.66
N THR A 72 -1.01 -9.64 -15.32
CA THR A 72 -0.10 -10.77 -15.53
C THR A 72 0.93 -10.96 -14.43
N VAL A 73 0.92 -10.12 -13.39
CA VAL A 73 1.81 -10.30 -12.23
C VAL A 73 1.19 -11.34 -11.30
N GLU A 74 2.00 -12.30 -10.86
CA GLU A 74 1.55 -13.32 -9.91
C GLU A 74 1.08 -12.69 -8.59
N ILE A 75 -0.04 -13.19 -8.08
CA ILE A 75 -0.68 -12.63 -6.87
C ILE A 75 0.26 -12.63 -5.66
N GLY A 76 1.11 -13.66 -5.49
CA GLY A 76 2.07 -13.72 -4.38
C GLY A 76 3.03 -12.52 -4.34
N VAL A 77 3.46 -12.03 -5.51
CA VAL A 77 4.36 -10.85 -5.60
C VAL A 77 3.68 -9.57 -5.15
N ILE A 78 2.37 -9.48 -5.38
CA ILE A 78 1.57 -8.35 -4.92
C ILE A 78 1.48 -8.35 -3.40
N PHE A 79 1.32 -9.53 -2.78
CA PHE A 79 1.36 -9.67 -1.32
C PHE A 79 2.75 -9.34 -0.76
N ASP A 80 3.84 -9.79 -1.39
CA ASP A 80 5.21 -9.43 -1.00
C ASP A 80 5.38 -7.90 -0.99
N TYR A 81 4.93 -7.20 -2.04
CA TYR A 81 4.95 -5.74 -2.10
C TYR A 81 4.13 -5.16 -0.94
N ALA A 82 2.87 -5.58 -0.78
CA ALA A 82 1.97 -5.03 0.23
C ALA A 82 2.55 -5.11 1.64
N SER A 83 3.25 -6.20 1.97
CA SER A 83 3.97 -6.34 3.24
C SER A 83 5.09 -5.32 3.42
N ILE A 84 5.81 -4.94 2.36
CA ILE A 84 6.87 -3.90 2.43
C ILE A 84 6.28 -2.50 2.71
N VAL A 85 5.04 -2.26 2.31
CA VAL A 85 4.41 -0.93 2.44
C VAL A 85 3.34 -0.85 3.51
N ASP A 86 3.29 -1.83 4.42
CA ASP A 86 2.31 -1.90 5.51
C ASP A 86 0.85 -1.83 5.02
N ILE A 87 0.50 -2.59 3.97
CA ILE A 87 -0.88 -2.76 3.52
C ILE A 87 -1.36 -4.19 3.78
N ASP A 88 -2.49 -4.29 4.47
CA ASP A 88 -3.23 -5.54 4.67
C ASP A 88 -4.30 -5.74 3.61
N PHE A 89 -4.49 -6.99 3.18
CA PHE A 89 -5.63 -7.40 2.36
C PHE A 89 -6.74 -7.94 3.26
N ILE A 90 -7.85 -7.21 3.36
CA ILE A 90 -9.02 -7.59 4.16
C ILE A 90 -10.10 -8.15 3.24
N LEU A 91 -10.54 -9.39 3.50
CA LEU A 91 -11.66 -10.01 2.80
C LEU A 91 -12.95 -9.78 3.58
N LYS A 92 -13.98 -9.25 2.91
CA LYS A 92 -15.31 -9.04 3.46
C LYS A 92 -16.37 -9.59 2.51
N VAL A 93 -17.39 -10.25 3.05
CA VAL A 93 -18.54 -10.70 2.25
C VAL A 93 -19.39 -9.50 1.85
N ARG A 94 -19.68 -9.34 0.56
CA ARG A 94 -20.56 -8.26 0.09
C ARG A 94 -21.99 -8.51 0.57
N GLY A 95 -22.60 -7.49 1.19
CA GLY A 95 -23.99 -7.57 1.67
C GLY A 95 -24.20 -8.40 2.93
N LYS A 96 -23.12 -8.78 3.64
CA LYS A 96 -23.17 -9.35 4.99
C LYS A 96 -22.29 -8.56 5.95
#